data_AF-A0A2V5Z1W5-F1
#
_entry.id   AF-A0A2V5Z1W5-F1
#
_cell.length_a   1.000
_cell.length_b   1.000
_cell.length_c   1.000
_cell.angle_alpha   90.00
_cell.angle_beta   90.00
_cell.angle_gamma   90.00
#
_symmetry.space_group_name_H-M   'P 1'
#
loop_
_entity.id
_entity.type
_entity.pdbx_description
1 polymer ?
#
loop_
_entity_poly.entity_id
_entity_poly.type
_entity_poly.pdbx_seq_one_letter_code
_entity_poly.pdbx_strand_id
1 'polypeptide(L)'
;MSKNRRNANALLSPRRLAILFGAILLSMALTSCGKKNQEGEKKTVQKSEDDFLDKDAKPDERKYLLAAKPFFIAVANRKYADAYALLSRYAITRMSLDQFKPAEQDSDSQQNQSYAFDNVTAEQFAYLMQYVEAAHGTPRAPKMLHVFSTDPDVLNRRSKEQFGGMDSMFAIGAMPDWIPADIRRASLRGQIHTELSPQELQNVAQREGISVEDLKKSADFDPYFNLKIVLVEEGGHLKIAYFEFLPPSIWD
;
A
#
# COMPACT_ATOMS: atom_id res chain seq x y z
N MET A 1 -43.83 -41.76 11.81
CA MET A 1 -43.83 -43.08 11.13
C MET A 1 -42.50 -43.20 10.38
N SER A 2 -41.42 -43.70 10.98
CA SER A 2 -41.06 -45.10 11.26
C SER A 2 -40.92 -46.00 10.01
N LYS A 3 -39.67 -46.38 9.72
CA LYS A 3 -39.15 -47.73 9.35
C LYS A 3 -37.72 -47.54 8.81
N ASN A 4 -36.65 -47.69 9.60
CA ASN A 4 -36.12 -48.89 10.27
C ASN A 4 -35.73 -50.00 9.27
N ARG A 5 -34.41 -50.18 9.05
CA ARG A 5 -33.82 -51.43 8.54
C ARG A 5 -32.71 -51.86 9.51
N ARG A 6 -32.85 -53.11 9.93
CA ARG A 6 -32.04 -53.87 10.90
C ARG A 6 -30.71 -54.29 10.27
N ASN A 7 -29.70 -54.47 11.11
CA ASN A 7 -28.77 -55.62 11.17
C ASN A 7 -28.03 -55.48 12.52
N ALA A 8 -28.37 -56.27 13.54
CA ALA A 8 -28.00 -57.67 13.80
C ALA A 8 -26.57 -57.83 14.37
N ASN A 9 -26.56 -58.24 15.64
CA ASN A 9 -25.43 -58.44 16.56
C ASN A 9 -24.49 -59.59 16.19
N ALA A 10 -23.24 -59.52 16.67
CA ALA A 10 -22.46 -60.64 17.26
C ALA A 10 -21.17 -60.06 17.87
N LEU A 11 -21.00 -59.95 19.20
CA LEU A 11 -20.66 -60.96 20.24
C LEU A 11 -19.15 -61.05 20.54
N LEU A 12 -18.83 -60.75 21.82
CA LEU A 12 -17.78 -61.33 22.70
C LEU A 12 -16.32 -60.98 22.39
N SER A 13 -15.42 -60.62 23.32
CA SER A 13 -15.37 -60.64 24.79
C SER A 13 -14.08 -59.89 25.28
N PRO A 14 -13.90 -59.65 26.61
CA PRO A 14 -13.10 -58.55 27.15
C PRO A 14 -11.79 -58.97 27.87
N ARG A 15 -10.88 -58.01 28.12
CA ARG A 15 -9.77 -58.00 29.11
C ARG A 15 -9.10 -56.61 29.02
N ARG A 16 -8.87 -55.79 30.04
CA ARG A 16 -8.88 -55.88 31.50
C ARG A 16 -9.24 -54.50 32.09
N LEU A 17 -9.69 -54.58 33.33
CA LEU A 17 -10.14 -53.58 34.29
C LEU A 17 -9.00 -52.65 34.79
N ALA A 18 -9.26 -51.34 34.87
CA ALA A 18 -8.88 -50.43 35.97
C ALA A 18 -9.56 -49.06 35.70
N ILE A 19 -10.73 -48.73 36.24
CA ILE A 19 -11.08 -48.31 37.61
C ILE A 19 -10.57 -46.90 37.99
N LEU A 20 -11.55 -45.99 38.05
CA LEU A 20 -11.79 -44.90 39.03
C LEU A 20 -10.82 -43.70 39.03
N PHE A 21 -11.18 -42.47 39.39
CA PHE A 21 -12.40 -41.73 39.82
C PHE A 21 -12.01 -40.25 39.58
N GLY A 22 -12.88 -39.35 39.16
CA GLY A 22 -13.74 -38.56 40.05
C GLY A 22 -13.77 -37.13 39.49
N ALA A 23 -14.94 -36.60 39.15
CA ALA A 23 -15.81 -35.78 40.01
C ALA A 23 -15.59 -34.27 39.70
N ILE A 24 -16.54 -33.54 39.10
CA ILE A 24 -17.73 -32.88 39.76
C ILE A 24 -17.23 -31.74 40.67
N LEU A 25 -17.64 -30.47 40.65
CA LEU A 25 -18.76 -29.65 40.13
C LEU A 25 -18.28 -28.17 40.21
N LEU A 26 -18.83 -27.21 39.44
CA LEU A 26 -19.85 -26.21 39.88
C LEU A 26 -19.51 -25.58 41.26
N SER A 27 -19.53 -24.28 41.52
CA SER A 27 -20.24 -23.08 41.03
C SER A 27 -19.43 -21.87 41.58
N MET A 28 -19.72 -20.58 41.45
CA MET A 28 -20.95 -19.81 41.54
C MET A 28 -20.56 -18.34 41.36
N ALA A 29 -21.48 -17.53 40.84
CA ALA A 29 -21.36 -16.09 40.71
C ALA A 29 -21.15 -15.37 42.06
N LEU A 30 -20.36 -14.30 42.05
CA LEU A 30 -20.49 -13.20 43.01
C LEU A 30 -20.81 -11.93 42.24
N THR A 31 -22.06 -11.50 42.41
CA THR A 31 -22.55 -10.14 42.16
C THR A 31 -21.81 -9.15 43.07
N SER A 32 -21.27 -8.08 42.49
CA SER A 32 -20.96 -6.85 43.21
C SER A 32 -21.52 -5.67 42.43
N CYS A 33 -22.60 -5.08 42.95
CA CYS A 33 -23.01 -3.73 42.62
C CYS A 33 -22.14 -2.75 43.41
N GLY A 34 -21.47 -1.82 42.73
CA GLY A 34 -20.71 -0.75 43.38
C GLY A 34 -20.43 0.43 42.46
N LYS A 35 -21.22 1.50 42.68
CA LYS A 35 -20.89 2.94 42.53
C LYS A 35 -20.41 3.51 41.17
N LYS A 36 -21.17 4.51 40.71
CA LYS A 36 -20.78 5.56 39.76
C LYS A 36 -19.44 6.22 40.14
N ASN A 37 -18.55 6.40 39.16
CA ASN A 37 -17.81 7.65 38.94
C ASN A 37 -17.25 7.72 37.50
N GLN A 38 -17.15 8.96 37.03
CA GLN A 38 -16.62 9.44 35.75
C GLN A 38 -15.20 8.93 35.48
N GLU A 39 -14.85 8.72 34.21
CA GLU A 39 -13.79 9.46 33.53
C GLU A 39 -13.63 8.97 32.09
N GLY A 40 -13.28 9.89 31.20
CA GLY A 40 -13.32 9.74 29.75
C GLY A 40 -12.58 8.51 29.26
N GLU A 41 -13.34 7.61 28.62
CA GLU A 41 -12.78 6.71 27.63
C GLU A 41 -12.31 7.57 26.46
N LYS A 42 -11.05 8.00 26.50
CA LYS A 42 -10.30 8.27 25.28
C LYS A 42 -10.36 6.98 24.48
N LYS A 43 -11.34 6.90 23.56
CA LYS A 43 -11.29 5.97 22.43
C LYS A 43 -9.94 6.20 21.76
N THR A 44 -8.96 5.39 22.11
CA THR A 44 -7.84 5.11 21.25
C THR A 44 -8.49 4.53 20.01
N VAL A 45 -8.70 5.38 19.00
CA VAL A 45 -9.12 4.94 17.68
C VAL A 45 -8.00 4.02 17.23
N GLN A 46 -8.23 2.72 17.38
CA GLN A 46 -7.33 1.70 16.91
C GLN A 46 -7.34 1.86 15.39
N LYS A 47 -6.29 2.50 14.88
CA LYS A 47 -6.15 2.82 13.46
C LYS A 47 -6.26 1.50 12.71
N SER A 48 -7.32 1.33 11.91
CA SER A 48 -7.54 0.12 11.14
C SER A 48 -6.37 -0.07 10.18
N GLU A 49 -5.97 -1.31 9.90
CA GLU A 49 -4.95 -1.62 8.89
C GLU A 49 -5.30 -1.08 7.49
N ASP A 50 -6.56 -0.67 7.28
CA ASP A 50 -7.09 -0.10 6.05
C ASP A 50 -7.35 1.40 6.11
N ASP A 51 -7.02 2.10 7.19
CA ASP A 51 -7.41 3.52 7.36
C ASP A 51 -6.81 4.47 6.33
N PHE A 52 -5.74 4.08 5.65
CA PHE A 52 -5.12 4.85 4.57
C PHE A 52 -5.79 4.61 3.21
N LEU A 53 -6.63 3.58 3.07
CA LEU A 53 -7.38 3.35 1.84
C LEU A 53 -8.55 4.33 1.78
N ASP A 54 -8.79 4.89 0.60
CA ASP A 54 -9.96 5.70 0.35
C ASP A 54 -11.25 4.93 0.70
N LYS A 55 -12.00 5.50 1.65
CA LYS A 55 -13.24 4.94 2.19
C LYS A 55 -14.42 5.25 1.27
N ASP A 56 -14.28 6.25 0.42
CA ASP A 56 -15.32 6.74 -0.49
C ASP A 56 -15.15 6.19 -1.92
N ALA A 57 -14.12 5.37 -2.16
CA ALA A 57 -13.91 4.68 -3.43
C ALA A 57 -15.13 3.87 -3.84
N LYS A 58 -15.45 3.88 -5.14
CA LYS A 58 -16.63 3.17 -5.65
C LYS A 58 -16.50 1.66 -5.41
N PRO A 59 -17.62 0.92 -5.24
CA PRO A 59 -17.57 -0.51 -4.96
C PRO A 59 -16.75 -1.33 -5.97
N ASP A 60 -16.80 -0.95 -7.25
CA ASP A 60 -16.07 -1.59 -8.35
C ASP A 60 -14.60 -1.17 -8.44
N GLU A 61 -14.24 -0.03 -7.83
CA GLU A 61 -12.86 0.47 -7.71
C GLU A 61 -12.11 -0.17 -6.53
N ARG A 62 -12.83 -0.64 -5.50
CA ARG A 62 -12.23 -1.22 -4.28
C ARG A 62 -11.26 -2.36 -4.56
N LYS A 63 -11.51 -3.16 -5.60
CA LYS A 63 -10.61 -4.25 -6.01
C LYS A 63 -9.21 -3.76 -6.41
N TYR A 64 -9.09 -2.55 -6.95
CA TYR A 64 -7.81 -1.95 -7.34
C TYR A 64 -7.03 -1.48 -6.11
N LEU A 65 -7.71 -0.88 -5.13
CA LEU A 65 -7.09 -0.53 -3.84
C LEU A 65 -6.53 -1.76 -3.14
N LEU A 66 -7.32 -2.84 -3.07
CA LEU A 66 -6.89 -4.09 -2.45
C LEU A 66 -5.73 -4.76 -3.20
N ALA A 67 -5.69 -4.64 -4.53
CA ALA A 67 -4.58 -5.17 -5.34
C ALA A 67 -3.27 -4.38 -5.13
N ALA A 68 -3.34 -3.05 -5.00
CA ALA A 68 -2.17 -2.20 -4.78
C ALA A 68 -1.72 -2.14 -3.31
N LYS A 69 -2.62 -2.39 -2.35
CA LYS A 69 -2.37 -2.32 -0.90
C LYS A 69 -1.07 -3.02 -0.48
N PRO A 70 -0.79 -4.28 -0.87
CA PRO A 70 0.42 -4.98 -0.40
C PRO A 70 1.71 -4.32 -0.89
N PHE A 71 1.72 -3.81 -2.13
CA PHE A 71 2.87 -3.11 -2.70
C PHE A 71 3.13 -1.82 -1.95
N PHE A 72 2.07 -1.03 -1.73
CA PHE A 72 2.13 0.23 -1.02
C PHE A 72 2.65 0.08 0.42
N ILE A 73 2.13 -0.92 1.15
CA ILE A 73 2.59 -1.26 2.50
C ILE A 73 4.05 -1.73 2.48
N ALA A 74 4.44 -2.57 1.52
CA ALA A 74 5.81 -3.06 1.43
C ALA A 74 6.81 -1.92 1.22
N VAL A 75 6.51 -0.98 0.32
CA VAL A 75 7.31 0.24 0.12
C VAL A 75 7.39 1.07 1.40
N ALA A 76 6.25 1.37 2.04
CA ALA A 76 6.21 2.17 3.26
C ALA A 76 7.00 1.55 4.43
N ASN A 77 7.06 0.21 4.48
CA ASN A 77 7.81 -0.54 5.49
C ASN A 77 9.21 -0.95 5.03
N ARG A 78 9.68 -0.44 3.88
CA ARG A 78 11.01 -0.72 3.31
C ARG A 78 11.28 -2.20 3.05
N LYS A 79 10.22 -2.98 2.83
CA LYS A 79 10.25 -4.39 2.44
C LYS A 79 10.34 -4.50 0.91
N TYR A 80 11.45 -4.02 0.34
CA TYR A 80 11.56 -3.86 -1.12
C TYR A 80 11.55 -5.18 -1.89
N ALA A 81 12.00 -6.29 -1.30
CA ALA A 81 11.83 -7.62 -1.90
C ALA A 81 10.35 -8.01 -2.04
N ASP A 82 9.53 -7.72 -1.01
CA ASP A 82 8.09 -8.00 -1.04
C ASP A 82 7.38 -7.09 -2.04
N ALA A 83 7.79 -5.81 -2.14
CA ALA A 83 7.27 -4.90 -3.15
C ALA A 83 7.62 -5.37 -4.57
N TYR A 84 8.87 -5.79 -4.78
CA TYR A 84 9.33 -6.32 -6.07
C TYR A 84 8.54 -7.55 -6.53
N ALA A 85 8.20 -8.47 -5.61
CA ALA A 85 7.43 -9.68 -5.94
C ALA A 85 6.00 -9.40 -6.47
N LEU A 86 5.50 -8.18 -6.28
CA LEU A 86 4.18 -7.75 -6.73
C LEU A 86 4.20 -7.06 -8.10
N LEU A 87 5.40 -6.79 -8.63
CA LEU A 87 5.58 -6.22 -9.95
C LEU A 87 5.15 -7.23 -11.04
N SER A 88 4.58 -6.68 -12.10
CA SER A 88 4.32 -7.41 -13.35
C SER A 88 5.63 -7.69 -14.09
N ARG A 89 5.60 -8.64 -15.04
CA ARG A 89 6.75 -8.85 -15.93
C ARG A 89 7.09 -7.59 -16.73
N TYR A 90 6.08 -6.76 -17.01
CA TYR A 90 6.25 -5.50 -17.71
C TYR A 90 7.15 -4.57 -16.89
N ALA A 91 6.75 -4.23 -15.66
CA ALA A 91 7.55 -3.37 -14.77
C ALA A 91 9.01 -3.85 -14.61
N ILE A 92 9.21 -5.17 -14.51
CA ILE A 92 10.54 -5.78 -14.33
C ILE A 92 11.41 -5.68 -15.60
N THR A 93 10.80 -5.69 -16.79
CA THR A 93 11.53 -5.72 -18.05
C THR A 93 12.44 -4.50 -18.21
N ARG A 94 11.99 -3.32 -17.78
CA ARG A 94 12.76 -2.09 -17.85
C ARG A 94 12.27 -1.06 -16.86
N MET A 95 13.19 -0.45 -16.11
CA MET A 95 12.92 0.71 -15.26
C MET A 95 13.91 1.84 -15.57
N SER A 96 13.46 3.09 -15.53
CA SER A 96 14.35 4.25 -15.59
C SER A 96 14.59 4.85 -14.21
N LEU A 97 15.70 5.57 -14.04
CA LEU A 97 15.98 6.28 -12.79
C LEU A 97 14.91 7.36 -12.47
N ASP A 98 14.24 7.87 -13.50
CA ASP A 98 13.19 8.90 -13.40
C ASP A 98 11.98 8.41 -12.60
N GLN A 99 11.77 7.08 -12.53
CA GLN A 99 10.73 6.49 -11.70
C GLN A 99 11.04 6.57 -10.19
N PHE A 100 12.32 6.73 -9.81
CA PHE A 100 12.81 6.69 -8.43
C PHE A 100 13.35 8.02 -7.94
N LYS A 101 13.74 8.91 -8.85
CA LYS A 101 14.38 10.17 -8.54
C LYS A 101 13.67 11.31 -9.28
N PRO A 102 13.19 12.34 -8.57
CA PRO A 102 12.64 13.52 -9.21
C PRO A 102 13.71 14.21 -10.06
N ALA A 103 13.32 14.61 -11.26
CA ALA A 103 14.09 15.55 -12.06
C ALA A 103 13.91 16.96 -11.50
N GLU A 104 15.02 17.67 -11.21
CA GLU A 104 14.96 19.08 -10.83
C GLU A 104 14.85 19.99 -12.07
N GLN A 105 15.37 19.51 -13.20
CA GLN A 105 15.35 20.17 -14.49
C GLN A 105 15.01 19.17 -15.62
N ASP A 106 14.53 19.69 -16.76
CA ASP A 106 14.20 18.85 -17.93
C ASP A 106 15.40 18.01 -18.42
N SER A 107 16.62 18.55 -18.33
CA SER A 107 17.85 17.83 -18.64
C SER A 107 18.08 16.61 -17.74
N ASP A 108 17.70 16.71 -16.47
CA ASP A 108 17.82 15.61 -15.52
C ASP A 108 16.83 14.50 -15.86
N SER A 109 15.60 14.85 -16.28
CA SER A 109 14.61 13.86 -16.71
C SER A 109 15.09 13.09 -17.94
N GLN A 110 15.63 13.79 -18.95
CA GLN A 110 16.19 13.13 -20.13
C GLN A 110 17.35 12.19 -19.77
N GLN A 111 18.25 12.64 -18.89
CA GLN A 111 19.37 11.83 -18.43
C GLN A 111 18.89 10.62 -17.62
N ASN A 112 17.95 10.81 -16.69
CA ASN A 112 17.38 9.76 -15.85
C ASN A 112 16.62 8.72 -16.68
N GLN A 113 15.93 9.14 -17.74
CA GLN A 113 15.26 8.25 -18.69
C GLN A 113 16.23 7.45 -19.55
N SER A 114 17.38 8.04 -19.89
CA SER A 114 18.46 7.35 -20.61
C SER A 114 19.17 6.29 -19.75
N TYR A 115 19.25 6.53 -18.43
CA TYR A 115 19.74 5.57 -17.45
C TYR A 115 18.64 4.57 -17.08
N ALA A 116 18.52 3.53 -17.89
CA ALA A 116 17.57 2.46 -17.67
C ALA A 116 18.23 1.13 -17.33
N PHE A 117 17.54 0.38 -16.49
CA PHE A 117 17.91 -0.94 -16.02
C PHE A 117 16.98 -1.94 -16.67
N ASP A 118 17.54 -2.86 -17.46
CA ASP A 118 16.78 -3.91 -18.12
C ASP A 118 16.79 -5.20 -17.28
N ASN A 119 15.68 -5.92 -17.26
CA ASN A 119 15.47 -7.15 -16.49
C ASN A 119 15.87 -6.98 -15.01
N VAL A 120 15.31 -5.95 -14.38
CA VAL A 120 15.66 -5.50 -13.02
C VAL A 120 15.48 -6.63 -12.02
N THR A 121 16.50 -6.97 -11.24
CA THR A 121 16.39 -7.95 -10.15
C THR A 121 15.83 -7.34 -8.87
N ALA A 122 15.48 -8.17 -7.89
CA ALA A 122 15.03 -7.69 -6.58
C ALA A 122 16.10 -6.85 -5.87
N GLU A 123 17.37 -7.23 -5.99
CA GLU A 123 18.51 -6.48 -5.42
C GLU A 123 18.69 -5.14 -6.11
N GLN A 124 18.58 -5.10 -7.44
CA GLN A 124 18.66 -3.85 -8.20
C GLN A 124 17.48 -2.93 -7.87
N PHE A 125 16.27 -3.46 -7.74
CA PHE A 125 15.12 -2.70 -7.28
C PHE A 125 15.35 -2.11 -5.89
N ALA A 126 15.84 -2.90 -4.93
CA ALA A 126 16.17 -2.42 -3.59
C ALA A 126 17.27 -1.35 -3.60
N TYR A 127 18.26 -1.47 -4.49
CA TYR A 127 19.27 -0.43 -4.73
C TYR A 127 18.64 0.85 -5.28
N LEU A 128 17.75 0.76 -6.26
CA LEU A 128 17.05 1.91 -6.83
C LEU A 128 16.16 2.64 -5.80
N MET A 129 15.56 1.90 -4.87
CA MET A 129 14.81 2.49 -3.76
C MET A 129 15.68 3.36 -2.83
N GLN A 130 17.00 3.19 -2.81
CA GLN A 130 17.88 4.09 -2.05
C GLN A 130 17.87 5.51 -2.61
N TYR A 131 17.63 5.69 -3.92
CA TYR A 131 17.46 7.02 -4.51
C TYR A 131 16.17 7.68 -4.04
N VAL A 132 15.10 6.90 -3.85
CA VAL A 132 13.84 7.39 -3.27
C VAL A 132 14.08 7.85 -1.84
N GLU A 133 14.73 7.03 -1.01
CA GLU A 133 15.04 7.39 0.39
C GLU A 133 15.93 8.64 0.47
N ALA A 134 16.89 8.78 -0.43
CA ALA A 134 17.79 9.94 -0.48
C ALA A 134 17.11 11.21 -1.00
N ALA A 135 16.08 11.10 -1.84
CA ALA A 135 15.37 12.24 -2.40
C ALA A 135 14.20 12.72 -1.53
N HIS A 136 13.58 11.81 -0.77
CA HIS A 136 12.30 12.06 -0.11
C HIS A 136 12.28 11.76 1.40
N GLY A 137 13.40 11.30 1.96
CA GLY A 137 13.48 10.79 3.31
C GLY A 137 13.06 9.32 3.42
N THR A 138 13.26 8.75 4.60
CA THR A 138 13.02 7.32 4.87
C THR A 138 11.50 7.03 4.93
N PRO A 139 10.95 6.12 4.12
CA PRO A 139 9.55 5.70 4.21
C PRO A 139 9.21 5.12 5.59
N ARG A 140 8.05 5.52 6.14
CA ARG A 140 7.60 5.08 7.47
C ARG A 140 6.21 4.44 7.48
N ALA A 141 5.22 5.09 6.86
CA ALA A 141 3.84 4.64 6.97
C ALA A 141 2.99 5.04 5.77
N PRO A 142 2.04 4.19 5.36
CA PRO A 142 0.96 4.61 4.45
C PRO A 142 0.19 5.80 5.03
N LYS A 143 0.03 6.87 4.23
CA LYS A 143 -0.80 8.03 4.57
C LYS A 143 -2.16 7.96 3.89
N MET A 144 -2.14 7.77 2.58
CA MET A 144 -3.31 7.76 1.71
C MET A 144 -3.07 6.85 0.51
N LEU A 145 -4.12 6.18 0.02
CA LEU A 145 -4.15 5.52 -1.27
C LEU A 145 -5.57 5.60 -1.85
N HIS A 146 -5.72 6.20 -3.03
CA HIS A 146 -7.00 6.33 -3.74
C HIS A 146 -6.85 5.91 -5.21
N VAL A 147 -7.98 5.60 -5.85
CA VAL A 147 -8.03 5.34 -7.29
C VAL A 147 -8.13 6.69 -8.00
N PHE A 148 -7.16 6.97 -8.87
CA PHE A 148 -7.14 8.22 -9.63
C PHE A 148 -8.00 8.12 -10.89
N SER A 149 -7.88 7.01 -11.63
CA SER A 149 -8.70 6.79 -12.83
C SER A 149 -8.81 5.32 -13.19
N THR A 150 -10.00 4.92 -13.63
CA THR A 150 -10.27 3.63 -14.30
C THR A 150 -10.77 3.84 -15.74
N ASP A 151 -10.76 5.09 -16.22
CA ASP A 151 -11.23 5.40 -17.56
C ASP A 151 -10.24 4.86 -18.60
N PRO A 152 -10.64 3.91 -19.46
CA PRO A 152 -9.75 3.35 -20.47
C PRO A 152 -9.22 4.39 -21.46
N ASP A 153 -9.92 5.50 -21.71
CA ASP A 153 -9.42 6.53 -22.61
C ASP A 153 -8.37 7.42 -21.94
N VAL A 154 -8.48 7.70 -20.64
CA VAL A 154 -7.41 8.33 -19.86
C VAL A 154 -6.19 7.40 -19.75
N LEU A 155 -6.41 6.13 -19.39
CA LEU A 155 -5.32 5.16 -19.23
C LEU A 155 -4.60 4.83 -20.54
N ASN A 156 -5.21 5.11 -21.69
CA ASN A 156 -4.65 4.81 -23.00
C ASN A 156 -4.23 6.05 -23.80
N ARG A 157 -4.21 7.25 -23.19
CA ARG A 157 -3.87 8.52 -23.87
C ARG A 157 -4.79 8.83 -25.05
N ARG A 158 -6.08 8.49 -24.94
CA ARG A 158 -7.11 8.66 -25.98
C ARG A 158 -8.26 9.58 -25.57
N SER A 159 -8.27 10.09 -24.33
CA SER A 159 -9.32 11.00 -23.88
C SER A 159 -9.39 12.22 -24.81
N LYS A 160 -10.62 12.51 -25.26
CA LYS A 160 -10.93 13.64 -26.15
C LYS A 160 -11.44 14.86 -25.37
N GLU A 161 -11.48 14.77 -24.05
CA GLU A 161 -11.89 15.86 -23.19
C GLU A 161 -10.86 17.00 -23.21
N GLN A 162 -11.30 18.21 -22.87
CA GLN A 162 -10.48 19.43 -22.91
C GLN A 162 -9.14 19.28 -22.15
N PHE A 163 -9.14 18.51 -21.06
CA PHE A 163 -7.96 18.23 -20.24
C PHE A 163 -7.48 16.77 -20.32
N GLY A 164 -7.98 15.97 -21.26
CA GLY A 164 -7.74 14.53 -21.32
C GLY A 164 -6.26 14.14 -21.45
N GLY A 165 -5.44 14.95 -22.12
CA GLY A 165 -3.99 14.77 -22.17
C GLY A 165 -3.31 14.97 -20.82
N MET A 166 -3.76 15.98 -20.05
CA MET A 166 -3.28 16.26 -18.70
C MET A 166 -3.73 15.16 -17.72
N ASP A 167 -4.98 14.70 -17.82
CA ASP A 167 -5.48 13.59 -17.01
C ASP A 167 -4.71 12.30 -17.28
N SER A 168 -4.37 12.04 -18.55
CA SER A 168 -3.56 10.88 -18.93
C SER A 168 -2.15 10.99 -18.34
N MET A 169 -1.51 12.16 -18.42
CA MET A 169 -0.20 12.41 -17.80
C MET A 169 -0.26 12.21 -16.28
N PHE A 170 -1.31 12.67 -15.63
CA PHE A 170 -1.50 12.47 -14.21
C PHE A 170 -1.81 11.02 -13.83
N ALA A 171 -2.51 10.28 -14.68
CA ALA A 171 -2.87 8.88 -14.44
C ALA A 171 -1.69 7.93 -14.66
N ILE A 172 -1.01 8.03 -15.79
CA ILE A 172 -0.02 7.04 -16.22
C ILE A 172 1.40 7.61 -16.38
N GLY A 173 1.59 8.93 -16.24
CA GLY A 173 2.93 9.54 -16.26
C GLY A 173 3.72 9.20 -17.53
N ALA A 174 5.00 8.92 -17.32
CA ALA A 174 5.95 8.49 -18.35
C ALA A 174 5.86 6.98 -18.64
N MET A 175 4.75 6.31 -18.29
CA MET A 175 4.54 4.89 -18.60
C MET A 175 4.82 4.61 -20.08
N PRO A 176 5.77 3.71 -20.39
CA PRO A 176 6.24 3.54 -21.75
C PRO A 176 5.22 2.78 -22.62
N ASP A 177 5.25 3.06 -23.92
CA ASP A 177 4.26 2.53 -24.87
C ASP A 177 4.38 1.02 -25.14
N TRP A 178 5.51 0.40 -24.78
CA TRP A 178 5.68 -1.05 -24.89
C TRP A 178 4.85 -1.83 -23.85
N ILE A 179 4.34 -1.17 -22.80
CA ILE A 179 3.34 -1.77 -21.91
C ILE A 179 1.98 -1.63 -22.59
N PRO A 180 1.31 -2.75 -22.96
CA PRO A 180 0.09 -2.69 -23.75
C PRO A 180 -1.02 -1.87 -23.08
N ALA A 181 -1.70 -1.06 -23.88
CA ALA A 181 -2.76 -0.17 -23.44
C ALA A 181 -4.03 -0.93 -23.00
N ASP A 182 -4.39 -1.96 -23.77
CA ASP A 182 -5.57 -2.80 -23.58
C ASP A 182 -5.57 -3.62 -22.28
N ILE A 183 -4.41 -3.81 -21.63
CA ILE A 183 -4.31 -4.51 -20.34
C ILE A 183 -4.30 -3.56 -19.13
N ARG A 184 -4.28 -2.24 -19.33
CA ARG A 184 -4.32 -1.25 -18.23
C ARG A 184 -5.72 -1.26 -17.60
N ARG A 185 -5.77 -1.19 -16.27
CA ARG A 185 -7.04 -1.35 -15.52
C ARG A 185 -7.33 -0.20 -14.56
N ALA A 186 -6.30 0.31 -13.90
CA ALA A 186 -6.45 1.43 -12.98
C ALA A 186 -5.13 2.19 -12.81
N SER A 187 -5.26 3.49 -12.59
CA SER A 187 -4.23 4.33 -12.00
C SER A 187 -4.62 4.63 -10.56
N LEU A 188 -3.65 4.57 -9.65
CA LEU A 188 -3.78 4.90 -8.25
C LEU A 188 -2.73 5.91 -7.85
N ARG A 189 -3.09 6.71 -6.84
CA ARG A 189 -2.17 7.65 -6.20
C ARG A 189 -2.21 7.44 -4.71
N GLY A 190 -1.04 7.46 -4.11
CA GLY A 190 -0.91 7.42 -2.68
C GLY A 190 0.18 8.32 -2.16
N GLN A 191 0.11 8.58 -0.87
CA GLN A 191 1.10 9.32 -0.10
C GLN A 191 1.71 8.40 0.96
N ILE A 192 3.03 8.43 1.10
CA ILE A 192 3.75 7.69 2.12
C ILE A 192 4.46 8.70 3.01
N HIS A 193 4.16 8.67 4.31
CA HIS A 193 4.86 9.48 5.31
C HIS A 193 6.35 9.11 5.30
N THR A 194 7.19 10.12 5.42
CA THR A 194 8.63 9.95 5.52
C THR A 194 9.21 10.54 6.79
N GLU A 195 10.39 10.06 7.14
CA GLU A 195 11.24 10.69 8.11
C GLU A 195 12.42 11.33 7.41
N LEU A 196 12.54 12.66 7.55
CA LEU A 196 13.66 13.41 7.02
C LEU A 196 14.89 13.23 7.91
N SER A 197 16.06 13.11 7.28
CA SER A 197 17.36 13.11 7.96
C SER A 197 17.63 14.46 8.65
N PRO A 198 18.57 14.52 9.61
CA PRO A 198 18.95 15.78 10.25
C PRO A 198 19.34 16.89 9.27
N GLN A 199 20.02 16.53 8.18
CA GLN A 199 20.42 17.50 7.14
C GLN A 199 19.21 18.01 6.35
N GLU A 200 18.28 17.14 5.98
CA GLU A 200 17.05 17.54 5.28
C GLU A 200 16.16 18.42 6.16
N LEU A 201 16.03 18.08 7.44
CA LEU A 201 15.32 18.92 8.42
C LEU A 201 15.94 20.31 8.52
N GLN A 202 17.27 20.39 8.55
CA GLN A 202 17.98 21.67 8.57
C GLN A 202 17.72 22.49 7.31
N ASN A 203 17.71 21.84 6.14
CA ASN A 203 17.44 22.50 4.86
C ASN A 203 16.00 23.05 4.80
N VAL A 204 15.01 22.27 5.26
CA VAL A 204 13.61 22.71 5.32
C VAL A 204 13.44 23.87 6.30
N ALA A 205 13.99 23.75 7.52
CA ALA A 205 13.91 24.79 8.53
C ALA A 205 14.56 26.10 8.05
N GLN A 206 15.71 26.01 7.36
CA GLN A 206 16.38 27.17 6.77
C GLN A 206 15.53 27.84 5.69
N ARG A 207 14.88 27.05 4.82
CA ARG A 207 13.99 27.57 3.77
C ARG A 207 12.77 28.28 4.36
N GLU A 208 12.25 27.77 5.47
CA GLU A 208 11.09 28.34 6.17
C GLU A 208 11.46 29.47 7.15
N GLY A 209 12.76 29.70 7.38
CA GLY A 209 13.25 30.74 8.27
C GLY A 209 12.98 30.48 9.75
N ILE A 210 12.89 29.21 10.16
CA ILE A 210 12.60 28.78 11.54
C ILE A 210 13.67 27.81 12.07
N SER A 211 13.64 27.51 13.37
CA SER A 211 14.49 26.46 13.95
C SER A 211 13.96 25.07 13.59
N VAL A 212 14.83 24.05 13.63
CA VAL A 212 14.40 22.65 13.44
C VAL A 212 13.44 22.22 14.56
N GLU A 213 13.64 22.73 15.77
CA GLU A 213 12.77 22.49 16.92
C GLU A 213 11.37 23.06 16.71
N ASP A 214 11.25 24.23 16.09
CA ASP A 214 9.95 24.85 15.81
C ASP A 214 9.27 24.21 14.60
N LEU A 215 10.04 23.83 13.57
CA LEU A 215 9.54 23.04 12.43
C LEU A 215 8.87 21.76 12.91
N LYS A 216 9.54 20.99 13.79
CA LYS A 216 9.00 19.73 14.33
C LYS A 216 7.77 19.89 15.23
N LYS A 217 7.53 21.09 15.77
CA LYS A 217 6.33 21.39 16.57
C LYS A 217 5.18 21.87 15.71
N SER A 218 5.43 22.23 14.44
CA SER A 218 4.38 22.65 13.53
C SER A 218 3.43 21.50 13.26
N ALA A 219 2.13 21.75 13.42
CA ALA A 219 1.10 20.78 13.07
C ALA A 219 1.04 20.52 11.55
N ASP A 220 1.52 21.47 10.75
CA ASP A 220 1.55 21.41 9.29
C ASP A 220 2.81 20.71 8.77
N PHE A 221 3.79 20.44 9.64
CA PHE A 221 4.99 19.70 9.26
C PHE A 221 4.71 18.19 9.25
N ASP A 222 4.23 17.72 8.10
CA ASP A 222 3.93 16.32 7.83
C ASP A 222 4.63 15.87 6.55
N PRO A 223 5.93 15.49 6.59
CA PRO A 223 6.67 15.10 5.41
C PRO A 223 6.16 13.79 4.79
N TYR A 224 6.00 13.79 3.47
CA TYR A 224 5.61 12.64 2.68
C TYR A 224 6.20 12.72 1.26
N PHE A 225 6.08 11.62 0.51
CA PHE A 225 6.17 11.65 -0.95
C PHE A 225 4.95 10.99 -1.58
N ASN A 226 4.74 11.30 -2.86
CA ASN A 226 3.70 10.71 -3.68
C ASN A 226 4.20 9.46 -4.39
N LEU A 227 3.32 8.49 -4.52
CA LEU A 227 3.53 7.28 -5.30
C LEU A 227 2.37 7.10 -6.28
N LYS A 228 2.70 7.20 -7.56
CA LYS A 228 1.79 6.85 -8.66
C LYS A 228 1.95 5.36 -8.96
N ILE A 229 0.84 4.66 -9.18
CA ILE A 229 0.82 3.23 -9.50
C ILE A 229 -0.12 3.01 -10.68
N VAL A 230 0.30 2.21 -11.66
CA VAL A 230 -0.60 1.71 -12.71
C VAL A 230 -0.72 0.19 -12.59
N LEU A 231 -1.95 -0.27 -12.46
CA LEU A 231 -2.30 -1.69 -12.46
C LEU A 231 -2.65 -2.15 -13.87
N VAL A 232 -2.13 -3.32 -14.23
CA VAL A 232 -2.52 -4.08 -15.43
C VAL A 232 -3.07 -5.43 -15.05
N GLU A 233 -3.81 -6.03 -15.98
CA GLU A 233 -4.20 -7.43 -15.92
C GLU A 233 -3.14 -8.31 -16.59
N GLU A 234 -2.52 -9.20 -15.83
CA GLU A 234 -1.54 -10.17 -16.30
C GLU A 234 -1.91 -11.56 -15.77
N GLY A 235 -2.19 -12.51 -16.68
CA GLY A 235 -2.55 -13.88 -16.29
C GLY A 235 -3.83 -13.97 -15.43
N GLY A 236 -4.77 -13.05 -15.60
CA GLY A 236 -6.00 -12.98 -14.79
C GLY A 236 -5.83 -12.31 -13.42
N HIS A 237 -4.66 -11.76 -13.12
CA HIS A 237 -4.37 -11.06 -11.86
C HIS A 237 -4.03 -9.59 -12.10
N LEU A 238 -4.39 -8.73 -11.15
CA LEU A 238 -3.94 -7.34 -11.14
C LEU A 238 -2.50 -7.27 -10.62
N LYS A 239 -1.62 -6.64 -11.38
CA LYS A 239 -0.19 -6.49 -11.07
C LYS A 239 0.26 -5.06 -11.31
N ILE A 240 1.32 -4.65 -10.61
CA ILE A 240 1.93 -3.31 -10.77
C ILE A 240 2.74 -3.30 -12.08
N ALA A 241 2.29 -2.56 -13.09
CA ALA A 241 3.02 -2.43 -14.36
C ALA A 241 3.91 -1.21 -14.45
N TYR A 242 3.55 -0.17 -13.69
CA TYR A 242 4.29 1.06 -13.70
C TYR A 242 4.11 1.77 -12.37
N PHE A 243 5.14 2.52 -11.98
CA PHE A 243 5.13 3.36 -10.79
C PHE A 243 6.09 4.53 -10.95
N GLU A 244 5.81 5.62 -10.24
CA GLU A 244 6.68 6.79 -10.12
C GLU A 244 6.64 7.30 -8.68
N PHE A 245 7.81 7.56 -8.11
CA PHE A 245 7.98 8.28 -6.86
C PHE A 245 8.14 9.77 -7.17
N LEU A 246 7.26 10.59 -6.57
CA LEU A 246 7.13 12.00 -6.90
C LEU A 246 7.20 12.85 -5.63
N PRO A 247 7.77 14.07 -5.69
CA PRO A 247 7.72 14.99 -4.57
C PRO A 247 6.27 15.40 -4.27
N PRO A 248 6.00 15.99 -3.09
CA PRO A 248 4.75 16.69 -2.84
C PRO A 248 4.42 17.67 -3.95
N SER A 249 3.15 17.69 -4.37
CA SER A 249 2.61 18.59 -5.38
C SER A 249 1.92 19.78 -4.73
N ILE A 250 1.88 20.91 -5.43
CA ILE A 250 1.05 22.07 -5.05
C ILE A 250 -0.46 21.76 -5.12
N TRP A 251 -0.83 20.64 -5.74
CA TRP A 251 -2.21 20.17 -5.91
C TRP A 251 -2.60 19.08 -4.91
N ASP A 252 -1.71 18.74 -3.97
CA ASP A 252 -1.97 17.78 -2.89
C ASP A 252 -2.72 18.40 -1.70
#